data_AF-B2CNE1-F1
#
_entry.id   AF-B2CNE1-F1
#
_cell.length_a   1.000
_cell.length_b   1.000
_cell.length_c   1.000
_cell.angle_alpha   90.00
_cell.angle_beta   90.00
_cell.angle_gamma   90.00
#
_symmetry.space_group_name_H-M   'P 1'
#
loop_
_entity.id
_entity.type
_entity.pdbx_description
1 polymer ?
#
loop_
_entity_poly.entity_id
_entity_poly.type
_entity_poly.pdbx_seq_one_letter_code
_entity_poly.pdbx_strand_id
1 'polypeptide(L)' 'MSNQKQTDNELVYTLNDIMEDRFARYAKYIIQERALPDVRDGLKPVQRRILFAMNELRLTFNSSYKKS' A
#
# COMPACT_ATOMS: atom_id res chain seq x y z
N MET A 1 23.85 13.12 -13.73
CA MET A 1 24.80 12.21 -14.39
C MET A 1 24.57 10.81 -13.86
N SER A 2 23.65 10.05 -14.47
CA SER A 2 23.43 8.64 -14.17
C SER A 2 24.13 7.83 -15.25
N ASN A 3 25.20 7.14 -14.85
CA ASN A 3 26.09 6.39 -15.73
C ASN A 3 25.40 5.06 -16.12
N GLN A 4 24.51 5.10 -17.10
CA GLN A 4 23.93 3.88 -17.69
C GLN A 4 24.79 3.48 -18.89
N LYS A 5 25.62 2.44 -18.72
CA LYS A 5 26.16 1.71 -19.86
C LYS A 5 25.02 0.88 -20.44
N GLN A 6 24.39 1.41 -21.48
CA GLN A 6 23.45 0.68 -22.32
C GLN A 6 24.27 -0.30 -23.17
N THR A 7 24.35 -1.55 -22.77
CA THR A 7 24.83 -2.65 -23.62
C THR A 7 23.67 -3.60 -23.85
N ASP A 8 23.25 -3.69 -25.11
CA ASP A 8 22.29 -4.60 -25.72
C ASP A 8 21.59 -5.59 -24.78
N ASN A 9 20.32 -5.29 -24.45
CA ASN A 9 19.37 -6.17 -23.77
C ASN A 9 19.73 -6.71 -22.37
N GLU A 10 20.73 -6.15 -21.67
CA GLU A 10 20.92 -6.40 -20.24
C GLU A 10 20.78 -5.12 -19.42
N LEU A 11 19.79 -5.12 -18.51
CA LEU A 11 19.63 -4.07 -17.52
C LEU A 11 20.65 -4.27 -16.40
N VAL A 12 21.88 -3.82 -16.62
CA VAL A 12 22.94 -3.84 -15.60
C VAL A 12 22.72 -2.69 -14.63
N TYR A 13 22.01 -2.97 -13.54
CA TYR A 13 21.91 -2.06 -12.40
C TYR A 13 22.90 -2.46 -11.31
N THR A 14 23.47 -1.48 -10.61
CA THR A 14 24.23 -1.79 -9.39
C THR A 14 23.26 -2.22 -8.29
N LEU A 15 23.72 -3.10 -7.39
CA LEU A 15 22.90 -3.52 -6.23
C LEU A 15 22.46 -2.33 -5.39
N ASN A 16 23.33 -1.33 -5.24
CA ASN A 16 23.05 -0.12 -4.47
C ASN A 16 21.92 0.70 -5.10
N ASP A 17 21.96 0.92 -6.42
CA ASP A 17 20.91 1.65 -7.14
C ASP A 17 19.55 0.92 -7.03
N ILE A 18 19.56 -0.42 -7.13
CA ILE A 18 18.35 -1.23 -6.97
C ILE A 18 17.79 -1.11 -5.54
N MET A 19 18.66 -1.24 -4.54
CA MET A 19 18.24 -1.23 -3.14
C MET A 19 17.65 0.12 -2.75
N GLU A 20 18.34 1.23 -3.05
CA GLU A 20 17.87 2.57 -2.73
C GLU A 20 16.48 2.82 -3.34
N ASP A 21 16.34 2.54 -4.62
CA ASP A 21 15.12 2.78 -5.37
C ASP A 21 13.95 1.91 -4.86
N ARG A 22 14.15 0.60 -4.70
CA ARG A 22 13.08 -0.30 -4.22
C ARG A 22 12.71 -0.01 -2.77
N PHE A 23 13.69 0.29 -1.93
CA PHE A 23 13.45 0.65 -0.54
C PHE A 23 12.66 1.96 -0.46
N ALA A 24 13.05 3.00 -1.20
CA ALA A 24 12.36 4.28 -1.22
C ALA A 24 10.90 4.13 -1.70
N ARG A 25 10.65 3.39 -2.78
CA ARG A 25 9.29 3.12 -3.28
C ARG A 25 8.45 2.36 -2.25
N TYR A 26 9.01 1.33 -1.62
CA TYR A 26 8.30 0.55 -0.61
C TYR A 26 8.01 1.39 0.63
N ALA A 27 8.99 2.13 1.14
CA ALA A 27 8.82 3.01 2.30
C ALA A 27 7.72 4.06 2.07
N LYS A 28 7.75 4.73 0.90
CA LYS A 28 6.70 5.67 0.50
C LYS A 28 5.32 5.01 0.51
N TYR A 29 5.19 3.83 -0.10
CA TYR A 29 3.93 3.10 -0.14
C TYR A 29 3.43 2.72 1.26
N ILE A 30 4.31 2.26 2.15
CA ILE A 30 3.94 1.95 3.54
C ILE A 30 3.40 3.17 4.27
N ILE A 31 4.08 4.31 4.13
CA ILE A 31 3.70 5.55 4.83
C ILE A 31 2.31 6.01 4.37
N GLN A 32 2.08 6.03 3.06
CA GLN A 32 0.85 6.56 2.47
C GLN A 32 -0.34 5.59 2.59
N GLU A 33 -0.13 4.30 2.36
CA GLU A 33 -1.23 3.33 2.14
C GLU A 33 -1.43 2.36 3.31
N ARG A 34 -0.65 2.46 4.39
CA ARG A 34 -0.81 1.57 5.55
C ARG A 34 -0.68 2.28 6.89
N ALA A 35 0.35 3.11 7.06
CA ALA A 35 0.72 3.63 8.37
C ALA A 35 -0.15 4.81 8.80
N LEU A 36 -0.34 5.79 7.93
CA LEU A 36 -1.06 7.02 8.26
C LEU A 36 -2.56 6.91 7.96
N PRO A 37 -3.44 7.40 8.85
CA PRO A 37 -4.86 7.53 8.56
C PRO A 37 -5.11 8.69 7.58
N ASP A 38 -6.21 8.62 6.83
CA ASP A 38 -6.66 9.73 5.99
C ASP A 38 -7.25 10.83 6.88
N VAL A 39 -6.96 12.10 6.57
CA VAL A 39 -7.43 13.25 7.36
C VAL A 39 -8.95 13.45 7.31
N ARG A 40 -9.60 12.99 6.23
CA ARG A 40 -11.03 13.22 5.99
C ARG A 40 -11.91 12.40 6.92
N ASP A 41 -11.52 11.16 7.18
CA ASP A 41 -12.29 10.19 7.96
C ASP A 41 -11.54 9.65 9.18
N GLY A 42 -10.23 9.88 9.29
CA GLY A 42 -9.39 9.33 10.35
C GLY A 42 -9.16 7.82 10.24
N LEU A 43 -9.61 7.17 9.16
CA LEU A 43 -9.60 5.72 9.03
C LEU A 43 -8.36 5.21 8.30
N LYS A 44 -7.81 4.10 8.81
CA LYS A 44 -6.79 3.33 8.10
C LYS A 44 -7.42 2.56 6.93
N PRO A 45 -6.67 2.27 5.84
CA PRO A 45 -7.22 1.56 4.68
C PRO A 45 -7.86 0.20 4.98
N VAL A 46 -7.34 -0.53 5.99
CA VAL A 46 -7.92 -1.81 6.44
C VAL A 46 -9.30 -1.60 7.06
N GLN A 47 -9.46 -0.60 7.92
CA GLN A 47 -10.74 -0.31 8.59
C GLN A 47 -11.81 0.09 7.56
N ARG A 48 -11.44 0.92 6.58
CA ARG A 48 -12.35 1.32 5.49
C ARG A 48 -12.87 0.12 4.71
N ARG A 49 -11.99 -0.84 4.37
CA ARG A 49 -12.39 -2.08 3.67
C ARG A 49 -13.33 -2.95 4.51
N ILE A 50 -13.06 -3.07 5.81
CA ILE A 50 -13.92 -3.83 6.72
C ILE A 50 -15.32 -3.21 6.78
N LEU A 51 -15.41 -1.89 7.02
CA LEU A 51 -16.69 -1.19 7.09
C LEU A 51 -17.45 -1.25 5.77
N PHE A 52 -16.76 -1.13 4.63
CA PHE A 52 -17.36 -1.27 3.31
C PHE A 52 -17.93 -2.68 3.11
N ALA A 53 -17.17 -3.74 3.42
CA ALA A 53 -17.65 -5.12 3.31
C ALA A 53 -18.83 -5.41 4.27
N MET A 54 -18.79 -4.87 5.49
CA MET A 54 -19.89 -4.97 6.44
C MET A 54 -21.16 -4.31 5.90
N ASN A 55 -21.04 -3.16 5.25
CA ASN A 55 -22.15 -2.46 4.62
C ASN A 55 -22.74 -3.28 3.46
N GLU A 56 -21.89 -3.83 2.57
CA GLU A 56 -22.31 -4.71 1.48
C GLU A 56 -23.06 -5.96 2.00
N LEU A 57 -22.60 -6.53 3.12
CA LEU A 57 -23.23 -7.67 3.79
C LEU A 57 -24.44 -7.30 4.67
N ARG A 58 -24.82 -6.01 4.70
CA ARG A 58 -25.92 -5.46 5.52
C ARG A 58 -25.80 -5.77 7.01
N LEU A 59 -24.57 -5.83 7.53
CA LEU A 59 -24.25 -6.02 8.94
C LEU A 59 -24.42 -4.72 9.72
N THR A 60 -25.67 -4.29 9.84
CA THR A 60 -26.06 -3.11 10.61
C THR A 60 -26.30 -3.49 12.07
N PHE A 61 -26.35 -2.49 12.95
CA PHE A 61 -26.55 -2.68 14.40
C PHE A 61 -27.84 -3.44 14.76
N ASN A 62 -28.86 -3.41 13.90
CA ASN A 62 -30.13 -4.12 14.07
C ASN A 62 -30.08 -5.59 13.60
N SER A 63 -29.01 -6.00 12.91
CA SER A 63 -28.88 -7.35 12.34
C SER A 63 -28.25 -8.33 13.33
N SER A 64 -28.58 -9.61 13.22
CA SER A 64 -27.97 -10.66 14.05
C SER A 64 -26.49 -10.82 13.74
N TYR A 65 -25.69 -11.07 14.78
CA TYR A 65 -24.23 -11.22 14.66
C TYR A 65 -23.85 -12.38 13.73
N LYS A 66 -22.85 -12.13 12.86
CA LYS A 66 -22.18 -13.16 12.06
C LYS A 66 -20.78 -13.40 12.61
N LYS A 67 -20.28 -14.63 12.46
CA LYS A 67 -18.93 -14.99 12.89
C LYS A 67 -17.87 -14.31 12.02
N SER A 68 -16.74 -14.01 12.64
CA SER A 68 -15.50 -13.50 11.99
C SER A 68 -14.84 -14.54 11.11
#